data_AF-A0A8T5G184-F1
#
_entry.id   AF-A0A8T5G184-F1
#
_cell.length_a   1.000
_cell.length_b   1.000
_cell.length_c   1.000
_cell.angle_alpha   90.00
_cell.angle_beta   90.00
_cell.angle_gamma   90.00
#
_symmetry.space_group_name_H-M   'P 1'
#
loop_
_entity.id
_entity.type
_entity.pdbx_description
1 polymer ?
#
loop_
_entity_poly.entity_id
_entity_poly.type
_entity_poly.pdbx_seq_one_letter_code
_entity_poly.pdbx_strand_id
1 'polypeptide(L)' 'MKKRMTQHEEFEIMKLVLDKFLWLGFGIMAYGFYSLITQNSEEFLKGLLFLFGGAVLLILFMVLIIKEYEVVK' A
#
# COMPACT_ATOMS: atom_id res chain seq x y z
N MET A 1 32.75 13.94 -2.53
CA MET A 1 32.49 12.83 -1.59
C MET A 1 30.99 12.53 -1.62
N LYS A 2 30.57 11.29 -1.92
CA LYS A 2 29.13 10.93 -1.84
C LYS A 2 28.75 10.88 -0.36
N LYS A 3 27.83 11.74 0.10
CA LYS A 3 27.27 11.65 1.45
C LYS A 3 26.57 10.30 1.56
N ARG A 4 27.00 9.46 2.50
CA ARG A 4 26.25 8.27 2.91
C ARG A 4 25.28 8.71 3.99
N MET A 5 24.04 8.26 3.89
CA MET A 5 23.03 8.53 4.89
C MET A 5 23.32 7.73 6.15
N THR A 6 22.92 8.28 7.29
CA THR A 6 22.89 7.52 8.55
C THR A 6 21.72 6.53 8.51
N GLN A 7 21.83 5.40 9.22
CA GLN A 7 20.74 4.41 9.30
C GLN A 7 19.40 5.03 9.76
N HIS A 8 19.46 6.09 10.57
CA HIS A 8 18.27 6.79 11.03
C HIS A 8 17.58 7.57 9.90
N GLU A 9 18.35 8.27 9.07
CA GLU A 9 17.83 8.97 7.89
C GLU A 9 17.26 7.97 6.87
N GLU A 10 17.92 6.81 6.68
CA GLU A 10 17.43 5.76 5.77
C GLU A 10 16.06 5.21 6.23
N PHE A 11 15.89 5.02 7.55
CA PHE A 11 14.63 4.59 8.14
C PHE A 11 13.52 5.64 7.98
N GLU A 12 13.84 6.93 8.15
CA GLU A 12 12.87 8.02 7.92
C GLU A 12 12.41 8.09 6.46
N ILE A 13 13.34 7.97 5.52
CA ILE A 13 13.00 7.92 4.09
C ILE A 13 12.17 6.69 3.78
N MET A 14 12.51 5.52 4.33
CA MET A 14 11.74 4.30 4.11
C MET A 14 10.29 4.46 4.57
N LYS A 15 10.03 5.04 5.75
CA LYS A 15 8.66 5.34 6.23
C LYS A 15 7.91 6.24 5.24
N LEU A 16 8.55 7.30 4.75
CA LEU A 16 7.96 8.25 3.80
C LEU A 16 7.66 7.60 2.43
N VAL A 17 8.55 6.74 1.96
CA VAL A 17 8.37 6.01 0.70
C VAL A 17 7.24 4.99 0.82
N LEU A 18 7.20 4.27 1.94
CA LEU A 18 6.21 3.24 2.18
C LEU A 18 4.80 3.84 2.34
N ASP A 19 4.66 5.00 2.98
CA ASP A 19 3.39 5.75 3.01
C ASP A 19 2.85 6.01 1.59
N LYS A 20 3.71 6.48 0.66
CA LYS A 20 3.32 6.69 -0.74
C LYS A 20 2.88 5.40 -1.45
N PHE A 21 3.47 4.24 -1.11
CA PHE A 21 3.05 2.95 -1.64
C PHE A 21 1.75 2.43 -1.00
N LEU A 22 1.50 2.71 0.27
CA LEU A 22 0.21 2.43 0.92
C LEU A 22 -0.93 3.20 0.24
N TRP A 23 -0.69 4.46 -0.15
CA TRP A 23 -1.66 5.24 -0.92
C TRP A 23 -2.07 4.59 -2.24
N LEU A 24 -1.19 3.82 -2.89
CA LEU A 24 -1.52 3.07 -4.10
C LEU A 24 -2.55 1.97 -3.82
N GLY A 25 -2.34 1.16 -2.77
CA GLY A 25 -3.29 0.12 -2.38
C GLY A 25 -4.63 0.72 -1.96
N PHE A 26 -4.60 1.83 -1.22
CA PHE A 26 -5.81 2.56 -0.87
C PHE A 26 -6.55 3.09 -2.10
N GLY A 27 -5.85 3.65 -3.08
CA GLY A 27 -6.44 4.11 -4.34
C GLY A 27 -7.11 3.00 -5.13
N ILE A 28 -6.49 1.81 -5.19
CA ILE A 28 -7.09 0.63 -5.85
C ILE A 28 -8.36 0.19 -5.12
N MET A 29 -8.37 0.16 -3.79
CA MET A 29 -9.58 -0.16 -3.02
C MET A 29 -10.68 0.88 -3.21
N ALA A 30 -10.33 2.18 -3.20
CA ALA A 30 -11.28 3.25 -3.43
C ALA A 30 -11.92 3.15 -4.83
N TYR A 31 -11.13 2.82 -5.85
CA TYR A 31 -11.64 2.56 -7.19
C TYR A 31 -12.55 1.32 -7.23
N GLY A 32 -12.14 0.21 -6.60
CA GLY A 32 -12.97 -1.00 -6.51
C GLY A 32 -14.31 -0.72 -5.83
N PHE A 33 -14.30 0.05 -4.74
CA PHE A 33 -15.51 0.49 -4.04
C PHE A 33 -16.38 1.41 -4.89
N TYR A 34 -15.78 2.36 -5.61
CA TYR A 34 -16.49 3.23 -6.55
C TYR A 34 -17.18 2.42 -7.65
N SER A 35 -16.50 1.43 -8.24
CA SER A 35 -17.09 0.54 -9.24
C SER A 35 -18.28 -0.26 -8.69
N LEU A 36 -18.25 -0.69 -7.43
CA LEU A 36 -19.37 -1.40 -6.81
C LEU A 36 -20.63 -0.53 -6.66
N ILE A 37 -20.48 0.78 -6.44
CA ILE A 37 -21.61 1.69 -6.20
C ILE A 37 -22.17 2.25 -7.52
N THR A 38 -21.34 2.40 -8.54
CA THR A 38 -21.69 3.15 -9.75
C THR A 38 -21.95 2.30 -10.99
N GLN A 39 -21.45 1.06 -11.04
CA GLN A 39 -21.56 0.22 -12.23
C GLN A 39 -22.65 -0.85 -12.11
N ASN A 40 -23.09 -1.34 -13.27
CA ASN A 40 -24.15 -2.35 -13.38
C ASN A 40 -23.70 -3.72 -12.82
N SER A 41 -24.68 -4.61 -12.62
CA SER A 41 -24.51 -5.95 -12.04
C SER A 41 -23.40 -6.81 -12.68
N GLU A 42 -23.08 -6.59 -13.96
CA GLU A 42 -22.01 -7.31 -14.67
C GLU A 42 -20.59 -6.89 -14.25
N GLU A 43 -20.41 -5.67 -13.73
CA GLU A 43 -19.11 -5.15 -13.28
C GLU A 43 -18.90 -5.29 -11.77
N PHE A 44 -19.91 -5.76 -11.04
CA PHE A 44 -19.84 -6.03 -9.60
C PHE A 44 -18.66 -6.95 -9.23
N LEU A 45 -18.46 -8.04 -10.00
CA LEU A 45 -17.35 -8.96 -9.78
C LEU A 45 -15.99 -8.28 -9.97
N LYS A 46 -15.87 -7.36 -10.95
CA LYS A 46 -14.63 -6.60 -11.16
C LYS A 46 -14.35 -5.66 -9.99
N GLY A 47 -15.36 -4.93 -9.51
CA GLY A 47 -15.25 -4.08 -8.33
C GLY A 47 -14.77 -4.84 -7.09
N LEU A 48 -15.31 -6.05 -6.89
CA LEU A 48 -14.89 -6.95 -5.80
C LEU A 48 -13.44 -7.42 -5.94
N LEU A 49 -13.01 -7.76 -7.16
CA LEU A 49 -11.62 -8.15 -7.44
C LEU A 49 -10.64 -7.00 -7.19
N PHE A 50 -10.98 -5.77 -7.57
CA PHE A 50 -10.14 -4.60 -7.28
C PHE A 50 -10.06 -4.32 -5.79
N LEU A 51 -11.18 -4.42 -5.06
CA LEU A 51 -11.19 -4.27 -3.60
C LEU A 51 -10.30 -5.31 -2.91
N PHE A 52 -10.44 -6.58 -3.31
CA PHE A 52 -9.66 -7.67 -2.74
C PHE A 52 -8.18 -7.54 -3.09
N GLY A 53 -7.86 -7.19 -4.35
CA GLY A 53 -6.50 -6.95 -4.80
C GLY A 53 -5.82 -5.80 -4.04
N GLY A 54 -6.54 -4.68 -3.83
CA GLY A 54 -6.07 -3.56 -3.03
C GLY A 54 -5.84 -3.94 -1.56
N ALA A 55 -6.74 -4.72 -0.97
CA ALA A 55 -6.60 -5.22 0.40
C ALA A 55 -5.36 -6.12 0.56
N VAL A 56 -5.15 -7.07 -0.36
CA VAL A 56 -3.96 -7.94 -0.37
C VAL A 56 -2.67 -7.11 -0.50
N LEU A 57 -2.66 -6.11 -1.38
CA LEU A 57 -1.52 -5.22 -1.58
C LEU A 57 -1.19 -4.43 -0.29
N LEU A 58 -2.20 -3.89 0.39
CA LEU A 58 -2.02 -3.19 1.67
C LEU A 58 -1.49 -4.11 2.77
N ILE A 59 -2.03 -5.34 2.88
CA ILE A 59 -1.56 -6.33 3.86
C ILE A 59 -0.10 -6.68 3.60
N LEU A 60 0.29 -6.86 2.34
CA LEU A 60 1.67 -7.18 1.97
C LEU A 60 2.63 -6.05 2.38
N PHE A 61 2.27 -4.79 2.12
CA PHE A 61 3.06 -3.64 2.57
C PHE A 61 3.09 -3.51 4.09
N MET A 62 1.98 -3.76 4.78
CA MET A 62 1.93 -3.76 6.25
C MET A 62 2.90 -4.79 6.85
N VAL A 63 2.93 -6.01 6.30
CA VAL A 63 3.85 -7.06 6.76
C VAL A 63 5.31 -6.66 6.51
N LEU A 64 5.61 -6.02 5.38
CA LEU A 64 6.95 -5.49 5.12
C LEU A 64 7.34 -4.43 6.16
N ILE A 65 6.44 -3.52 6.54
CA ILE A 65 6.71 -2.53 7.59
C ILE A 65 7.08 -3.21 8.89
N ILE A 66 6.25 -4.16 9.35
CA ILE A 66 6.41 -4.81 10.64
C ILE A 66 7.76 -5.52 10.71
N LYS A 67 8.11 -6.29 9.67
CA LYS A 67 9.39 -6.99 9.59
C LYS A 67 10.56 -6.03 9.67
N GLU A 68 10.51 -4.92 8.93
CA GLU A 68 11.62 -3.97 8.94
C GLU A 68 11.69 -3.17 10.24
N TYR A 69 10.55 -2.92 10.89
CA TYR A 69 10.51 -2.28 12.21
C TYR A 69 11.06 -3.19 13.32
N GLU A 70 10.83 -4.50 13.23
CA GLU A 70 11.42 -5.48 14.16
C GLU A 70 12.94 -5.60 13.99
N VAL A 71 13.46 -5.45 12.76
CA VAL A 71 14.92 -5.46 12.51
C VAL A 71 15.62 -4.22 13.08
N VAL A 72 14.92 -3.08 13.16
CA VAL A 72 15.48 -1.81 13.66
C VAL A 72 15.43 -1.71 15.20
N LYS A 73 14.65 -2.56 15.88
CA LYS A 73 14.50 -2.53 17.35
C LYS A 73 15.49 -3.46 18.05
#